data_AF-A0A388P8N7-F1
#
_entry.id   AF-A0A388P8N7-F1
#
_cell.length_a   1.000
_cell.length_b   1.000
_cell.length_c   1.000
_cell.angle_alpha   90.00
_cell.angle_beta   90.00
_cell.angle_gamma   90.00
#
_symmetry.space_group_name_H-M   'P 1'
#
loop_
_entity.id
_entity.type
_entity.pdbx_description
1 polymer ?
#
loop_
_entity_poly.entity_id
_entity_poly.type
_entity_poly.pdbx_seq_one_letter_code
_entity_poly.pdbx_strand_id
1 'polypeptide(L)'
;MLEDFRLVLPIAATHSRMTPGNSLVLGAESHRCEVIKDDFHSTWAETRVVSDSPKHRTCWGKVHFYQTLQRDKSMPLRAGMNYSFEIAYQPHVVRAGDAV
;
A
#
# COMPACT_ATOMS: atom_id res chain seq x y z
N MET A 1 18.97 -13.72 13.77
CA MET A 1 17.71 -13.38 14.47
C MET A 1 17.16 -12.13 13.82
N LEU A 2 15.85 -12.03 13.60
CA LEU A 2 15.22 -10.80 13.13
C LEU A 2 14.69 -10.05 14.35
N GLU A 3 15.23 -8.86 14.63
CA GLU A 3 14.88 -8.10 15.83
C GLU A 3 13.59 -7.30 15.64
N ASP A 4 13.53 -6.51 14.58
CA ASP A 4 12.33 -5.79 14.15
C ASP A 4 12.25 -5.71 12.62
N PHE A 5 11.05 -5.44 12.12
CA PHE A 5 10.88 -5.01 10.73
C PHE A 5 9.62 -4.18 10.55
N ARG A 6 9.59 -3.36 9.50
CA ARG A 6 8.40 -2.63 9.05
C ARG A 6 8.31 -2.64 7.53
N LEU A 7 7.13 -2.96 7.03
CA LEU A 7 6.77 -2.87 5.63
C LEU A 7 5.62 -1.88 5.49
N VAL A 8 5.86 -0.80 4.75
CA VAL A 8 4.89 0.27 4.54
C VAL A 8 4.26 0.11 3.16
N LEU A 9 2.94 0.07 3.13
CA LEU A 9 2.11 -0.05 1.93
C LEU A 9 1.43 1.30 1.66
N PRO A 10 2.00 2.13 0.76
CA PRO A 10 1.36 3.36 0.35
C PRO A 10 0.14 3.08 -0.53
N ILE A 11 -1.02 3.58 -0.13
CA ILE A 11 -2.26 3.50 -0.91
C ILE A 11 -2.60 4.91 -1.37
N ALA A 12 -2.44 5.15 -2.67
CA ALA A 12 -2.77 6.44 -3.26
C ALA A 12 -4.27 6.62 -3.55
N ALA A 13 -4.72 7.87 -3.57
CA ALA A 13 -6.05 8.25 -4.01
C ALA A 13 -6.04 8.72 -5.46
N THR A 14 -7.24 8.88 -6.02
CA THR A 14 -7.46 9.49 -7.32
C THR A 14 -6.81 10.86 -7.43
N HIS A 15 -6.23 11.13 -8.59
CA HIS A 15 -5.59 12.40 -8.87
C HIS A 15 -6.66 13.45 -9.22
N SER A 16 -6.48 14.68 -8.72
CA SER A 16 -7.45 15.78 -8.91
C SER A 16 -7.11 16.74 -10.06
N ARG A 17 -6.02 16.51 -10.80
CA ARG A 17 -5.58 17.39 -11.92
C ARG A 17 -5.28 16.57 -13.17
N MET A 18 -5.36 17.16 -14.36
CA MET A 18 -4.88 16.53 -15.60
C MET A 18 -5.39 15.08 -15.81
N THR A 19 -6.70 14.89 -15.68
CA THR A 19 -7.38 13.64 -16.04
C THR A 19 -8.17 13.87 -17.32
N PRO A 20 -7.53 13.86 -18.52
CA PRO A 20 -8.27 13.83 -19.79
C PRO A 20 -9.34 12.73 -19.72
N GLY A 21 -10.52 12.94 -20.31
CA GLY A 21 -11.64 12.00 -20.18
C GLY A 21 -11.29 10.53 -20.51
N ASN A 22 -10.31 10.32 -21.39
CA ASN A 22 -9.83 8.98 -21.79
C ASN A 22 -8.68 8.42 -20.96
N SER A 23 -8.14 9.17 -20.00
CA SER A 23 -7.06 8.71 -19.11
C SER A 23 -7.52 7.63 -18.15
N LEU A 24 -6.60 6.75 -17.75
CA LEU A 24 -6.83 5.76 -16.70
C LEU A 24 -6.56 6.39 -15.34
N VAL A 25 -7.49 6.19 -14.41
CA VAL A 25 -7.41 6.67 -13.03
C VAL A 25 -7.82 5.55 -12.08
N LEU A 26 -7.56 5.73 -10.79
CA LEU A 26 -8.09 4.83 -9.76
C LEU A 26 -9.60 5.03 -9.60
N GLY A 27 -10.34 3.97 -9.34
CA GLY A 27 -11.75 4.04 -8.95
C GLY A 27 -11.92 4.21 -7.45
N ALA A 28 -13.18 4.15 -6.99
CA ALA A 28 -13.53 4.27 -5.57
C ALA A 28 -12.88 3.21 -4.67
N GLU A 29 -12.55 2.03 -5.22
CA GLU A 29 -11.89 0.96 -4.46
C GLU A 29 -10.35 1.09 -4.38
N SER A 30 -9.78 2.15 -4.99
CA SER A 30 -8.34 2.44 -4.95
C SER A 30 -7.46 1.25 -5.37
N HIS A 31 -6.31 1.05 -4.73
CA HIS A 31 -5.28 0.10 -5.13
C HIS A 31 -5.60 -1.36 -4.78
N ARG A 32 -6.56 -1.58 -3.87
CA ARG A 32 -6.91 -2.88 -3.26
C ARG A 32 -5.68 -3.75 -2.97
N CYS A 33 -5.13 -3.57 -1.78
CA CYS A 33 -3.94 -4.28 -1.34
C CYS A 33 -4.32 -5.52 -0.52
N GLU A 34 -3.73 -6.66 -0.85
CA GLU A 34 -3.92 -7.92 -0.13
C GLU A 34 -2.57 -8.53 0.24
N VAL A 35 -2.46 -9.06 1.45
CA VAL A 35 -1.30 -9.82 1.90
C VAL A 35 -1.57 -11.29 1.59
N ILE A 36 -0.88 -11.82 0.58
CA ILE A 36 -1.00 -13.22 0.16
C ILE A 36 -0.23 -14.12 1.14
N LYS A 37 0.95 -13.67 1.55
CA LYS A 37 1.84 -14.45 2.41
C LYS A 37 2.65 -13.56 3.33
N ASP A 38 2.75 -13.99 4.59
CA ASP A 38 3.61 -13.37 5.60
C ASP A 38 4.24 -14.46 6.48
N ASP A 39 5.44 -14.91 6.11
CA ASP A 39 6.20 -15.88 6.92
C ASP A 39 6.81 -15.26 8.19
N PHE A 40 6.66 -13.95 8.39
CA PHE A 40 7.25 -13.22 9.51
C PHE A 40 6.25 -12.95 10.63
N HIS A 41 4.98 -13.32 10.44
CA HIS A 41 3.90 -13.16 11.44
C HIS A 41 3.83 -11.73 11.98
N SER A 42 3.74 -10.77 11.09
CA SER A 42 3.59 -9.36 11.42
C SER A 42 2.18 -8.98 11.86
N THR A 43 2.07 -7.80 12.44
CA THR A 43 0.81 -7.20 12.86
C THR A 43 0.60 -5.88 12.13
N TRP A 44 -0.66 -5.57 11.84
CA TRP A 44 -1.02 -4.27 11.31
C TRP A 44 -0.83 -3.20 12.38
N ALA A 45 -0.03 -2.18 12.07
CA ALA A 45 0.01 -0.95 12.82
C ALA A 45 -1.23 -0.09 12.49
N GLU A 46 -1.41 0.98 13.25
CA GLU A 46 -2.43 1.99 12.98
C GLU A 46 -2.28 2.55 11.56
N THR A 47 -3.38 2.58 10.80
CA THR A 47 -3.41 3.16 9.45
C THR A 47 -3.26 4.67 9.56
N ARG A 48 -2.25 5.22 8.89
CA ARG A 48 -2.03 6.67 8.88
C ARG A 48 -2.69 7.30 7.66
N VAL A 49 -3.58 8.26 7.89
CA VAL A 49 -4.18 9.09 6.84
C VAL A 49 -3.27 10.29 6.59
N VAL A 50 -2.82 10.47 5.35
CA VAL A 50 -1.80 11.49 4.99
C VAL A 50 -2.20 12.41 3.84
N SER A 51 -3.46 12.31 3.41
CA SER A 51 -4.09 13.01 2.27
C SER A 51 -3.88 14.52 2.23
N ASP A 52 -3.82 15.14 3.41
CA ASP A 52 -3.78 16.59 3.56
C ASP A 52 -2.35 17.14 3.55
N SER A 53 -1.35 16.27 3.73
CA SER A 53 0.03 16.68 3.72
C SER A 53 0.56 16.75 2.28
N PRO A 54 1.02 17.93 1.82
CA PRO A 54 1.60 18.07 0.49
C PRO A 54 2.92 17.30 0.31
N LYS A 55 3.51 16.81 1.42
CA LYS A 55 4.73 16.00 1.41
C LYS A 55 4.47 14.54 1.00
N HIS A 56 3.23 14.05 1.09
CA HIS A 56 2.87 12.66 0.81
C HIS A 56 2.12 12.55 -0.53
N ARG A 57 2.88 12.68 -1.62
CA ARG A 57 2.39 12.59 -3.00
C ARG A 57 3.37 11.85 -3.90
N THR A 58 2.86 11.18 -4.92
CA THR A 58 3.64 10.63 -6.03
C THR A 58 3.56 11.61 -7.21
N CYS A 59 4.28 11.35 -8.30
CA CYS A 59 4.09 12.17 -9.51
C CYS A 59 2.79 11.85 -10.28
N TRP A 60 1.98 10.90 -9.78
CA TRP A 60 0.71 10.48 -10.36
C TRP A 60 -0.50 10.69 -9.44
N GLY A 61 -0.33 11.21 -8.22
CA GLY A 61 -1.40 11.16 -7.22
C GLY A 61 -1.01 11.67 -5.84
N LYS A 62 -2.01 11.89 -4.98
CA LYS A 62 -1.78 12.00 -3.53
C LYS A 62 -1.69 10.59 -2.92
N VAL A 63 -0.85 10.42 -1.90
CA VAL A 63 -0.94 9.25 -1.03
C VAL A 63 -2.06 9.51 -0.03
N HIS A 64 -2.97 8.55 0.13
CA HIS A 64 -4.12 8.68 1.02
C HIS A 64 -3.83 8.01 2.37
N PHE A 65 -3.39 6.74 2.31
CA PHE A 65 -3.08 5.96 3.49
C PHE A 65 -1.67 5.39 3.42
N TYR A 66 -1.04 5.27 4.59
CA TYR A 66 0.03 4.30 4.83
C TYR A 66 -0.51 3.22 5.74
N GLN A 67 -0.64 2.01 5.20
CA GLN A 67 -0.84 0.81 6.01
C GLN A 67 0.52 0.22 6.29
N THR A 68 0.81 -0.12 7.55
CA THR A 68 2.12 -0.65 7.92
C THR A 68 1.96 -2.02 8.56
N LEU A 69 2.63 -3.01 7.99
CA LEU A 69 2.86 -4.30 8.65
C LEU A 69 4.16 -4.18 9.41
N GLN A 70 4.11 -4.46 10.70
CA GLN A 70 5.27 -4.37 11.55
C GLN A 70 5.41 -5.60 12.42
N ARG A 71 6.64 -5.87 12.77
CA ARG A 71 6.94 -6.82 13.83
C ARG A 71 7.92 -6.14 14.77
N ASP A 72 7.47 -5.99 16.00
CA ASP A 72 8.20 -5.40 17.12
C ASP A 72 8.79 -6.45 18.07
N LYS A 73 8.48 -7.73 17.84
CA LYS A 73 8.97 -8.86 18.62
C LYS A 73 10.03 -9.63 17.84
N SER A 74 11.11 -9.99 18.52
CA SER A 74 12.16 -10.82 17.92
C SER A 74 11.62 -12.14 17.32
N MET A 75 12.22 -12.59 16.22
CA MET A 75 11.94 -13.89 15.59
C MET A 75 13.24 -14.65 15.31
N PRO A 76 13.33 -15.93 15.71
CA PRO A 76 14.41 -16.79 15.27
C PRO A 76 14.23 -17.15 13.80
N LEU A 77 15.14 -16.66 12.95
CA LEU A 77 15.28 -17.14 11.58
C LEU A 77 16.07 -18.45 11.60
N ARG A 78 15.55 -19.49 10.93
CA ARG A 78 16.20 -20.79 10.84
C ARG A 78 17.08 -20.85 9.59
N ALA A 79 18.32 -21.32 9.75
CA ALA A 79 19.23 -21.52 8.63
C ALA A 79 18.66 -22.56 7.65
N GLY A 80 18.72 -22.27 6.35
CA GLY A 80 18.19 -23.15 5.30
C GLY A 80 16.68 -22.99 5.02
N MET A 81 15.96 -22.16 5.77
CA MET A 81 14.57 -21.80 5.45
C MET A 81 14.52 -20.51 4.63
N ASN A 82 13.65 -20.50 3.63
CA ASN A 82 13.30 -19.29 2.89
C ASN A 82 12.06 -18.66 3.53
N TYR A 83 12.17 -17.37 3.84
CA TYR A 83 11.06 -16.58 4.35
C TYR A 83 10.63 -15.62 3.25
N SER A 84 9.32 -15.49 3.06
CA SER A 84 8.73 -14.68 2.00
C SER A 84 7.61 -13.80 2.54
N PHE A 85 7.51 -12.62 1.96
CA PHE A 85 6.40 -11.71 2.11
C PHE A 85 5.82 -11.48 0.72
N GLU A 86 4.55 -11.79 0.52
CA GLU A 86 3.89 -11.67 -0.77
C GLU A 86 2.65 -10.78 -0.64
N ILE A 87 2.60 -9.76 -1.48
CA ILE A 87 1.53 -8.77 -1.52
C ILE A 87 1.05 -8.67 -2.95
N ALA A 88 -0.27 -8.65 -3.12
CA ALA A 88 -0.90 -8.31 -4.38
C ALA A 88 -1.56 -6.94 -4.31
N TYR A 89 -1.43 -6.21 -5.40
CA TYR A 89 -2.23 -5.03 -5.69
C TYR A 89 -3.16 -5.36 -6.84
N GLN A 90 -4.45 -5.13 -6.63
CA GLN A 90 -5.47 -5.26 -7.66
C GLN A 90 -6.13 -3.90 -7.89
N PRO A 91 -5.42 -2.93 -8.49
CA PRO A 91 -5.94 -1.58 -8.59
C PRO A 91 -7.28 -1.58 -9.34
N HIS A 92 -8.27 -0.92 -8.75
CA HIS A 92 -9.51 -0.63 -9.46
C HIS A 92 -9.19 0.50 -10.43
N VAL A 93 -9.07 0.15 -11.72
CA VAL A 93 -8.74 1.10 -12.79
C VAL A 93 -10.00 1.41 -13.58
N VAL A 94 -10.30 2.70 -13.72
CA VAL A 94 -11.43 3.22 -14.49
C VAL A 94 -10.97 4.31 -15.45
N ARG A 95 -11.81 4.70 -16.41
CA ARG A 95 -11.57 5.92 -17.17
C ARG A 95 -11.99 7.13 -16.35
N ALA A 96 -11.27 8.25 -16.51
CA ALA A 96 -11.58 9.48 -15.79
C ALA A 96 -13.02 9.98 -15.99
N GLY A 97 -13.61 9.80 -17.19
CA GLY A 97 -15.01 10.15 -17.45
C GLY A 97 -16.03 9.28 -16.71
N ASP A 98 -15.65 8.07 -16.31
CA ASP A 98 -16.52 7.08 -15.64
C ASP A 98 -16.33 7.09 -14.11
N ALA A 99 -15.36 7.89 -13.60
CA ALA A 99 -14.99 7.95 -12.19
C ALA A 99 -15.85 8.92 -11.35
N VAL A 100 -16.95 9.43 -11.91
CA VAL A 100 -17.86 10.43 -11.31
C VAL A 100 -18.94 9.76 -10.48
#